data_AF-A0ABD7ERF4-F1
#
_entry.id   AF-A0ABD7ERF4-F1
#
_cell.length_a   1.000
_cell.length_b   1.000
_cell.length_c   1.000
_cell.angle_alpha   90.00
_cell.angle_beta   90.00
_cell.angle_gamma   90.00
#
_symmetry.space_group_name_H-M   'P 1'
#
loop_
_entity.id
_entity.type
_entity.pdbx_description
1 polymer ?
#
loop_
_entity_poly.entity_id
_entity_poly.type
_entity_poly.pdbx_seq_one_letter_code
_entity_poly.pdbx_strand_id
1 'polypeptide(L)'
;MKDDKITNLRAPMVTANGIILGFLLNYMATWVRGDVEHVGSAWQAYLIGMCVFSGTVSMIFVLFRILSVRQDDDALTYYRHTLYLFIFGISIAFFGVFFDMFMTFMVE
;
A
#
# COMPACT_ATOMS: atom_id res chain seq x y z
N MET A 1 -33.22 0.61 5.90
CA MET A 1 -32.34 -0.52 5.53
C MET A 1 -31.40 -0.21 4.33
N LYS A 2 -30.93 1.05 4.17
CA LYS A 2 -29.84 1.35 3.19
C LYS A 2 -28.47 1.44 3.86
N ASP A 3 -28.40 1.58 5.18
CA ASP A 3 -27.16 1.73 5.96
C ASP A 3 -26.29 0.47 6.07
N ASP A 4 -26.87 -0.74 5.97
CA ASP A 4 -26.11 -1.98 6.22
C ASP A 4 -25.12 -2.37 5.10
N LYS A 5 -25.33 -1.87 3.87
CA LYS A 5 -24.46 -2.27 2.75
C LYS A 5 -23.07 -1.66 2.84
N ILE A 6 -22.93 -0.43 3.33
CA ILE A 6 -21.63 0.26 3.37
C ILE A 6 -20.75 -0.32 4.48
N THR A 7 -21.33 -0.63 5.63
CA THR A 7 -20.60 -1.24 6.76
C THR A 7 -20.03 -2.60 6.38
N ASN A 8 -20.79 -3.43 5.64
CA ASN A 8 -20.34 -4.73 5.17
C ASN A 8 -19.21 -4.67 4.11
N LEU A 9 -19.06 -3.56 3.39
CA LEU A 9 -17.98 -3.36 2.40
C LEU A 9 -16.67 -2.86 3.02
N ARG A 10 -16.70 -2.34 4.25
CA ARG A 10 -15.50 -1.83 4.94
C ARG A 10 -14.63 -2.96 5.47
N ALA A 11 -15.24 -4.02 6.01
CA ALA A 11 -14.49 -5.12 6.62
C ALA A 11 -13.54 -5.82 5.62
N PRO A 12 -13.97 -6.22 4.39
CA PRO A 12 -13.06 -6.81 3.41
C PRO A 12 -11.90 -5.88 3.03
N MET A 13 -12.17 -4.57 2.95
CA MET A 13 -11.16 -3.57 2.58
C MET A 13 -10.12 -3.36 3.68
N VAL A 14 -10.54 -3.29 4.95
CA VAL A 14 -9.63 -3.22 6.10
C VAL A 14 -8.79 -4.49 6.22
N THR A 15 -9.41 -5.66 6.05
CA THR A 15 -8.70 -6.94 6.09
C THR A 15 -7.65 -7.03 4.98
N ALA A 16 -8.01 -6.72 3.74
CA ALA A 16 -7.07 -6.70 2.62
C ALA A 16 -5.92 -5.72 2.86
N ASN A 17 -6.23 -4.51 3.34
CA ASN A 17 -5.20 -3.52 3.66
C ASN A 17 -4.26 -3.99 4.77
N GLY A 18 -4.78 -4.62 5.82
CA GLY A 18 -3.96 -5.20 6.90
C GLY A 18 -3.01 -6.29 6.39
N ILE A 19 -3.51 -7.21 5.56
CA ILE A 19 -2.69 -8.28 4.97
C ILE A 19 -1.58 -7.71 4.08
N ILE A 20 -1.92 -6.78 3.18
CA ILE A 20 -0.95 -6.19 2.26
C ILE A 20 0.11 -5.38 3.01
N LEU A 21 -0.28 -4.60 4.02
CA LEU A 21 0.67 -3.89 4.88
C LEU A 21 1.60 -4.85 5.61
N GLY A 22 1.08 -5.99 6.10
CA GLY A 22 1.90 -7.03 6.73
C GLY A 22 2.95 -7.61 5.78
N PHE A 23 2.56 -7.95 4.56
CA PHE A 23 3.50 -8.42 3.52
C PHE A 23 4.51 -7.35 3.12
N LEU A 24 4.08 -6.09 2.94
CA LEU A 24 4.99 -4.99 2.63
C LEU A 24 5.99 -4.74 3.75
N LEU A 25 5.57 -4.82 5.00
CA LEU A 25 6.46 -4.66 6.15
C LEU A 25 7.48 -5.79 6.22
N ASN A 26 7.05 -7.03 5.96
CA ASN A 26 7.95 -8.17 5.88
C ASN A 26 8.98 -8.04 4.75
N TYR A 27 8.53 -7.60 3.56
CA TYR A 27 9.40 -7.26 2.45
C TYR A 27 10.43 -6.18 2.85
N MET A 28 9.98 -5.05 3.41
CA MET A 28 10.88 -3.95 3.83
C MET A 28 11.92 -4.41 4.85
N ALA A 29 11.51 -5.22 5.83
CA ALA A 29 12.41 -5.76 6.86
C ALA A 29 13.46 -6.70 6.27
N THR A 30 13.14 -7.39 5.17
CA THR A 30 14.07 -8.28 4.46
C THR A 30 14.97 -7.48 3.54
N TRP A 31 14.39 -6.55 2.77
CA TRP A 31 15.08 -5.67 1.83
C TRP A 31 16.16 -4.82 2.52
N VAL A 32 15.88 -4.23 3.69
CA VAL A 32 16.86 -3.42 4.44
C VAL A 32 18.00 -4.26 5.04
N ARG A 33 17.78 -5.57 5.22
CA ARG A 33 18.77 -6.51 5.76
C ARG A 33 19.57 -7.22 4.67
N GLY A 34 19.10 -7.18 3.43
CA GLY A 34 19.85 -7.67 2.28
C GLY A 34 21.12 -6.83 2.12
N ASP A 35 22.25 -7.48 1.90
CA ASP A 35 23.50 -6.79 1.64
C ASP A 35 23.31 -5.86 0.43
N VAL A 36 23.66 -4.59 0.63
CA VAL A 36 23.46 -3.45 -0.30
C VAL A 36 24.13 -3.66 -1.67
N GLU A 37 24.87 -4.77 -1.86
CA GLU A 37 25.42 -5.20 -3.15
C GLU A 37 24.34 -5.53 -4.20
N HIS A 38 23.09 -5.80 -3.80
CA HIS A 38 21.99 -6.14 -4.73
C HIS A 38 21.43 -4.93 -5.49
N VAL A 39 21.61 -3.71 -4.98
CA VAL A 39 21.06 -2.51 -5.59
C VAL A 39 22.20 -1.79 -6.31
N GLY A 40 22.37 -2.08 -7.60
CA GLY A 40 23.54 -1.66 -8.40
C GLY A 40 23.91 -0.17 -8.33
N SER A 41 23.01 0.72 -7.89
CA SER A 41 23.34 2.11 -7.55
C SER A 41 22.45 2.72 -6.45
N ALA A 42 23.01 3.61 -5.63
CA ALA A 42 22.32 4.28 -4.52
C ALA A 42 21.00 4.96 -4.93
N TRP A 43 20.92 5.52 -6.15
CA TRP A 43 19.69 6.18 -6.63
C TRP A 43 18.51 5.20 -6.76
N GLN A 44 18.78 3.94 -7.09
CA GLN A 44 17.76 2.89 -7.23
C GLN A 44 17.18 2.52 -5.87
N ALA A 45 18.06 2.40 -4.86
CA ALA A 45 17.65 2.14 -3.49
C ALA A 45 16.75 3.26 -2.96
N TYR A 46 17.10 4.52 -3.23
CA TYR A 46 16.24 5.65 -2.87
C TYR A 46 14.89 5.62 -3.60
N LEU A 47 14.86 5.26 -4.89
CA LEU A 47 13.61 5.16 -5.65
C LEU A 47 12.69 4.08 -5.07
N ILE A 48 13.22 2.87 -4.86
CA ILE A 48 12.46 1.74 -4.29
C ILE A 48 11.97 2.11 -2.89
N GLY A 49 12.86 2.64 -2.04
CA GLY A 49 12.50 3.09 -0.71
C GLY A 49 11.39 4.14 -0.72
N MET A 50 11.46 5.15 -1.60
CA MET A 50 10.41 6.17 -1.71
C MET A 50 9.08 5.61 -2.21
N CYS A 51 9.10 4.68 -3.18
CA CYS A 51 7.89 4.01 -3.65
C CYS A 51 7.23 3.20 -2.53
N VAL A 52 7.99 2.33 -1.85
CA VAL A 52 7.43 1.48 -0.80
C VAL A 52 6.98 2.31 0.41
N PHE A 53 7.73 3.35 0.78
CA PHE A 53 7.35 4.26 1.86
C PHE A 53 6.08 5.05 1.55
N SER A 54 6.01 5.69 0.38
CA SER A 54 4.83 6.46 -0.03
C SER A 54 3.58 5.58 -0.17
N GLY A 55 3.73 4.37 -0.71
CA GLY A 55 2.66 3.37 -0.74
C GLY A 55 2.18 2.96 0.65
N THR A 56 3.11 2.70 1.58
CA THR A 56 2.80 2.36 2.97
C THR A 56 2.04 3.49 3.68
N VAL A 57 2.51 4.74 3.57
CA VAL A 57 1.84 5.92 4.15
C VAL A 57 0.43 6.08 3.56
N SER A 58 0.28 5.91 2.25
CA SER A 58 -1.03 5.95 1.59
C SER A 58 -1.99 4.89 2.15
N MET A 59 -1.52 3.65 2.34
CA MET A 59 -2.33 2.56 2.90
C MET A 59 -2.69 2.77 4.39
N ILE A 60 -1.80 3.38 5.18
CA ILE A 60 -2.13 3.81 6.55
C ILE A 60 -3.21 4.89 6.53
N PHE A 61 -3.11 5.85 5.60
CA PHE A 61 -4.13 6.89 5.44
C PHE A 61 -5.49 6.30 5.02
N VAL A 62 -5.50 5.28 4.17
CA VAL A 62 -6.72 4.51 3.84
C VAL A 62 -7.34 3.88 5.08
N LEU A 63 -6.56 3.24 5.94
CA LEU A 63 -7.10 2.66 7.19
C LEU A 63 -7.73 3.73 8.07
N PHE A 64 -7.04 4.84 8.26
CA PHE A 64 -7.58 5.99 9.00
C PHE A 64 -8.92 6.44 8.41
N ARG A 65 -8.99 6.55 7.07
CA ARG A 65 -10.17 6.99 6.34
C ARG A 65 -11.35 6.00 6.41
N ILE A 66 -11.08 4.69 6.38
CA ILE A 66 -12.12 3.66 6.50
C ILE A 66 -12.66 3.58 7.94
N LEU A 67 -11.78 3.77 8.93
CA LEU A 67 -12.13 3.72 10.34
C LEU A 67 -12.85 4.98 10.81
N SER A 68 -12.60 6.14 10.18
CA SER A 68 -13.39 7.36 10.41
C SER A 68 -14.79 7.20 9.83
N VAL A 69 -15.74 6.76 10.66
CA VAL A 69 -17.15 6.58 10.28
C VAL A 69 -17.80 7.95 10.11
N ARG A 70 -17.85 8.46 8.88
CA ARG A 70 -18.68 9.61 8.52
C ARG A 70 -20.07 9.10 8.10
N GLN A 71 -21.13 9.59 8.75
CA GLN A 71 -22.54 9.23 8.51
C GLN A 71 -23.28 10.27 7.65
N ASP A 72 -22.57 11.01 6.80
CA ASP A 72 -23.18 11.97 5.86
C ASP A 72 -23.80 11.25 4.66
N ASP A 73 -24.79 11.89 4.02
CA ASP A 73 -25.50 11.44 2.81
C ASP A 73 -24.56 11.08 1.63
N ASP A 74 -23.31 11.55 1.67
CA ASP A 74 -22.29 11.34 0.62
C ASP A 74 -21.28 10.21 0.94
N ALA A 75 -21.63 9.30 1.87
CA ALA A 75 -20.78 8.19 2.31
C ALA A 75 -20.28 7.29 1.17
N LEU A 76 -21.04 7.17 0.08
CA LEU A 76 -20.67 6.36 -1.09
C LEU A 76 -19.51 6.99 -1.90
N THR A 77 -19.55 8.30 -2.12
CA THR A 77 -18.51 9.06 -2.83
C THR A 77 -17.22 9.07 -2.03
N TYR A 78 -17.34 9.25 -0.71
CA TYR A 78 -16.21 9.16 0.20
C TYR A 78 -15.54 7.79 0.15
N TYR A 79 -16.32 6.70 0.16
CA TYR A 79 -15.81 5.33 0.06
C TYR A 79 -15.13 5.06 -1.29
N ARG A 80 -15.70 5.50 -2.42
CA ARG A 80 -15.04 5.39 -3.74
C ARG A 80 -13.69 6.08 -3.76
N HIS A 81 -13.59 7.29 -3.22
CA HIS A 81 -12.29 7.99 -3.13
C HIS A 81 -11.28 7.24 -2.27
N THR A 82 -11.72 6.66 -1.14
CA THR A 82 -10.86 5.80 -0.31
C THR A 82 -10.37 4.59 -1.09
N LEU A 83 -11.23 3.97 -1.90
CA LEU A 83 -10.90 2.82 -2.74
C LEU A 83 -9.91 3.17 -3.85
N TYR A 84 -10.05 4.31 -4.52
CA TYR A 84 -9.05 4.78 -5.48
C TYR A 84 -7.70 5.05 -4.81
N LEU A 85 -7.69 5.67 -3.62
CA LEU A 85 -6.47 5.96 -2.88
C LEU A 85 -5.77 4.66 -2.41
N PHE A 86 -6.55 3.65 -2.04
CA PHE A 86 -6.08 2.30 -1.73
C PHE A 86 -5.42 1.62 -2.92
N ILE A 87 -6.10 1.56 -4.07
CA ILE A 87 -5.54 0.96 -5.29
C ILE A 87 -4.28 1.70 -5.74
N PHE A 88 -4.28 3.04 -5.65
CA PHE A 88 -3.12 3.86 -5.97
C PHE A 88 -1.94 3.59 -5.05
N GLY A 89 -2.17 3.52 -3.73
CA GLY A 89 -1.14 3.19 -2.74
C GLY A 89 -0.53 1.80 -2.95
N ILE A 90 -1.37 0.79 -3.20
CA ILE A 90 -0.91 -0.56 -3.55
C ILE A 90 -0.06 -0.52 -4.81
N SER A 91 -0.54 0.13 -5.86
CA SER A 91 0.14 0.16 -7.16
C SER A 91 1.54 0.75 -7.04
N ILE A 92 1.70 1.84 -6.28
CA ILE A 92 3.01 2.46 -6.04
C ILE A 92 3.92 1.53 -5.22
N ALA A 93 3.40 0.93 -4.16
CA ALA A 93 4.19 0.03 -3.31
C ALA A 93 4.69 -1.18 -4.11
N PHE A 94 3.80 -1.83 -4.85
CA PHE A 94 4.11 -2.98 -5.69
C PHE A 94 5.03 -2.60 -6.85
N PHE A 95 4.89 -1.41 -7.43
CA PHE A 95 5.83 -0.94 -8.45
C PHE A 95 7.26 -0.89 -7.92
N GLY A 96 7.47 -0.39 -6.69
CA GLY A 96 8.79 -0.40 -6.04
C GLY A 96 9.36 -1.82 -5.86
N VAL A 97 8.52 -2.76 -5.41
CA VAL A 97 8.90 -4.17 -5.23
C VAL A 97 9.21 -4.86 -6.56
N PHE A 98 8.39 -4.67 -7.59
CA PHE A 98 8.64 -5.24 -8.91
C PHE A 98 9.88 -4.65 -9.57
N PHE A 99 10.13 -3.36 -9.35
CA PHE A 99 11.33 -2.71 -9.82
C PHE A 99 12.57 -3.30 -9.16
N ASP A 100 12.57 -3.48 -7.83
CA ASP A 100 13.65 -4.16 -7.10
C ASP A 100 13.92 -5.58 -7.64
N MET A 101 12.86 -6.36 -7.84
CA MET A 101 12.96 -7.70 -8.41
C MET A 101 13.56 -7.69 -9.81
N PHE A 102 13.07 -6.81 -10.70
CA PHE A 102 13.57 -6.71 -12.08
C PHE A 102 15.04 -6.32 -12.13
N MET A 103 15.46 -5.40 -11.26
CA MET A 103 16.85 -4.96 -11.20
C MET A 103 17.76 -6.06 -10.68
N THR A 104 17.33 -6.81 -9.67
CA THR A 104 18.07 -7.98 -9.17
C THR A 104 18.32 -8.99 -10.28
N PHE A 105 17.29 -9.31 -11.09
CA PHE A 105 17.42 -10.22 -12.24
C PHE A 105 18.33 -9.71 -13.37
N MET A 106 18.56 -8.40 -13.48
CA MET A 106 19.40 -7.81 -14.53
C MET A 106 20.87 -7.66 -14.10
N VAL A 107 21.13 -7.71 -12.79
CA VAL A 107 22.48 -7.68 -12.20
C VAL A 107 23.08 -9.08 -12.10
N GLU A 108 22.22 -10.10 -11.92
CA GLU A 108 22.57 -11.54 -11.99
C GLU A 108 22.72 -12.04 -13.44
#